data_AF-A0A918Y3D5-F1
#
_entry.id   AF-A0A918Y3D5-F1
#
_cell.length_a   1.000
_cell.length_b   1.000
_cell.length_c   1.000
_cell.angle_alpha   90.00
_cell.angle_beta   90.00
_cell.angle_gamma   90.00
#
_symmetry.space_group_name_H-M   'P 1'
#
loop_
_entity.id
_entity.type
_entity.pdbx_description
1 polymer ?
#
loop_
_entity_poly.entity_id
_entity_poly.type
_entity_poly.pdbx_seq_one_letter_code
_entity_poly.pdbx_strand_id
1 'polypeptide(L)'
;MTNHSETPGPAGNSHIAYEGPGPEHQITLRTPAELADALPYLLGYRPEDSMVLVALHDQDGRGRFGGRARLGIPSSSGDWPSAARQLAHGLITGSERRGAKPAQMVAFVCQEPGPGESGRQVMRRLAPLAQKLRTECGRLDVPVIEAMCISAGRFWSYCCPTEGCCPEDGRPMGLPGTSVLAAAAAYAGIQVRGSLKELRARLLPWETAAALEQEIALDSAGLAVVPRILDDHRRAEVAEETLELAERVMRRLAEAPFVAGSAAADLRDDGLITSEEAATLILGLQDRTTRDRAAEWMEGDDAGPALRLWRALARRCVGPYGEHAAAPLTLAGWVAWSTGDDLEAREALAMALGADPEYLFARLLHQACNEGLDPESIRRCLRGERVQRVRAQGPTANDADTAAPSRPDGPEGGRMSDLEEAGDRGELPDDGMEPLVTDRTPNTGGFRTLSREPQETSPRRRRRTRAGEPRPVVAAPDRTRPGTPRPDGAHSGPSRKPGRGRPDGTAKGGARRGSARNPGADPSVHTTGEER
;
A
#
# COMPACT_ATOMS: atom_id res chain seq x y z
N MET A 1 -67.97 -17.66 -3.40
CA MET A 1 -67.97 -16.26 -3.87
C MET A 1 -66.55 -15.76 -3.68
N THR A 2 -65.71 -15.82 -4.72
CA THR A 2 -65.54 -14.77 -5.76
C THR A 2 -64.92 -13.50 -5.19
N ASN A 3 -63.85 -12.91 -5.70
CA ASN A 3 -62.78 -13.17 -6.69
C ASN A 3 -62.02 -11.80 -6.80
N HIS A 4 -61.08 -11.64 -7.75
CA HIS A 4 -60.23 -10.45 -8.00
C HIS A 4 -58.96 -10.44 -7.11
N SER A 5 -57.74 -10.81 -7.55
CA SER A 5 -57.03 -10.88 -8.86
C SER A 5 -56.14 -9.67 -9.16
N GLU A 6 -54.82 -9.88 -8.98
CA GLU A 6 -53.68 -9.31 -9.74
C GLU A 6 -53.46 -7.76 -9.64
N THR A 7 -52.29 -7.16 -9.90
CA THR A 7 -51.04 -7.58 -10.58
C THR A 7 -49.82 -6.91 -9.89
N PRO A 8 -48.61 -7.52 -9.82
CA PRO A 8 -47.44 -6.89 -9.19
C PRO A 8 -46.74 -5.83 -10.08
N GLY A 9 -46.23 -4.76 -9.45
CA GLY A 9 -45.34 -3.76 -10.06
C GLY A 9 -43.85 -4.06 -9.81
N PRO A 10 -42.92 -3.43 -10.57
CA PRO A 10 -41.51 -3.82 -10.58
C PRO A 10 -40.74 -3.44 -9.32
N ALA A 11 -39.80 -4.30 -8.92
CA ALA A 11 -38.88 -4.05 -7.82
C ALA A 11 -37.88 -2.93 -8.20
N GLY A 12 -38.08 -1.73 -7.66
CA GLY A 12 -37.08 -0.66 -7.70
C GLY A 12 -35.87 -1.02 -6.84
N ASN A 13 -34.66 -0.74 -7.33
CA ASN A 13 -33.40 -1.09 -6.67
C ASN A 13 -33.40 -0.72 -5.18
N SER A 14 -33.20 -1.72 -4.33
CA SER A 14 -32.91 -1.54 -2.91
C SER A 14 -31.57 -0.84 -2.74
N HIS A 15 -31.58 0.50 -2.74
CA HIS A 15 -30.49 1.28 -2.19
C HIS A 15 -30.30 0.84 -0.73
N ILE A 16 -29.19 0.16 -0.45
CA ILE A 16 -28.76 -0.11 0.92
C ILE A 16 -28.24 1.21 1.47
N ALA A 17 -29.17 2.09 1.85
CA ALA A 17 -28.87 3.24 2.67
C ALA A 17 -28.37 2.69 4.01
N TYR A 18 -27.08 2.90 4.29
CA TYR A 18 -26.53 2.62 5.61
C TYR A 18 -27.07 3.65 6.60
N GLU A 19 -28.27 3.39 7.12
CA GLU A 19 -28.77 4.03 8.33
C GLU A 19 -27.91 3.54 9.50
N GLY A 20 -26.83 4.30 9.76
CA GLY A 20 -26.10 4.18 11.01
C GLY A 20 -27.00 4.49 12.22
N PRO A 21 -26.54 4.21 13.45
CA PRO A 21 -27.35 4.33 14.65
C PRO A 21 -28.08 5.68 14.80
N GLY A 22 -29.27 5.62 15.39
CA GLY A 22 -30.20 6.75 15.52
C GLY A 22 -29.63 8.00 16.21
N PRO A 23 -30.30 9.15 16.07
CA PRO A 23 -29.69 10.46 16.27
C PRO A 23 -29.58 10.88 17.74
N GLU A 24 -28.49 10.51 18.45
CA GLU A 24 -28.24 11.09 19.78
C GLU A 24 -26.78 11.33 20.23
N HIS A 25 -25.77 11.17 19.36
CA HIS A 25 -24.37 11.55 19.68
C HIS A 25 -23.74 12.52 18.65
N GLN A 26 -24.35 13.70 18.47
CA GLN A 26 -23.78 14.77 17.65
C GLN A 26 -22.68 15.55 18.39
N ILE A 27 -21.42 15.28 18.05
CA ILE A 27 -20.26 15.94 18.66
C ILE A 27 -19.98 17.25 17.92
N THR A 28 -20.23 18.37 18.60
CA THR A 28 -19.92 19.71 18.09
C THR A 28 -18.52 20.13 18.55
N LEU A 29 -17.56 20.20 17.62
CA LEU A 29 -16.24 20.77 17.89
C LEU A 29 -16.31 22.30 17.81
N ARG A 30 -15.83 23.00 18.85
CA ARG A 30 -16.00 24.45 19.04
C ARG A 30 -14.69 25.24 19.07
N THR A 31 -13.55 24.59 19.22
CA THR A 31 -12.24 25.25 19.28
C THR A 31 -11.23 24.66 18.28
N PRO A 32 -10.20 25.42 17.87
CA PRO A 32 -9.10 24.87 17.06
C PRO A 32 -8.35 23.71 17.75
N ALA A 33 -8.34 23.66 19.08
CA ALA A 33 -7.79 22.53 19.84
C ALA A 33 -8.59 21.24 19.60
N GLU A 34 -9.91 21.33 19.68
CA GLU A 34 -10.82 20.22 19.36
C GLU A 34 -10.72 19.80 17.89
N LEU A 35 -10.55 20.75 16.96
CA LEU A 35 -10.33 20.44 15.54
C LEU A 35 -9.00 19.69 15.31
N ALA A 36 -7.92 20.09 15.98
CA ALA A 36 -6.61 19.47 15.86
C ALA A 36 -6.59 18.06 16.45
N ASP A 37 -7.16 17.89 17.66
CA ASP A 37 -7.27 16.58 18.33
C ASP A 37 -8.26 15.64 17.61
N ALA A 38 -9.27 16.18 16.92
CA ALA A 38 -10.23 15.39 16.17
C ALA A 38 -9.68 14.76 14.88
N LEU A 39 -8.63 15.34 14.27
CA LEU A 39 -8.14 14.95 12.96
C LEU A 39 -7.85 13.43 12.82
N PRO A 40 -7.22 12.74 13.79
CA PRO A 40 -6.97 11.31 13.68
C PRO A 40 -8.25 10.46 13.68
N TYR A 41 -9.28 10.89 14.42
CA TYR A 41 -10.58 10.19 14.48
C TYR A 41 -11.42 10.44 13.22
N LEU A 42 -11.27 11.60 12.58
CA LEU A 42 -11.87 11.90 11.28
C LEU A 42 -11.24 11.06 10.13
N LEU A 43 -9.98 10.64 10.28
CA LEU A 43 -9.23 9.88 9.27
C LEU A 43 -9.12 8.37 9.56
N GLY A 44 -9.25 7.94 10.82
CA GLY A 44 -8.98 6.58 11.28
C GLY A 44 -7.50 6.29 11.63
N TYR A 45 -6.62 7.28 11.53
CA TYR A 45 -5.17 7.17 11.76
C TYR A 45 -4.54 8.53 12.05
N ARG A 46 -3.33 8.55 12.63
CA ARG A 46 -2.57 9.81 12.80
C ARG A 46 -1.87 10.20 11.49
N PRO A 47 -2.22 11.34 10.85
CA PRO A 47 -1.56 11.78 9.62
C PRO A 47 -0.17 12.37 9.92
N GLU A 48 0.82 11.93 9.16
CA GLU A 48 2.20 12.43 9.17
C GLU A 48 2.64 12.72 7.73
N ASP A 49 3.55 13.68 7.57
CA ASP A 49 4.05 14.18 6.27
C ASP A 49 2.92 14.45 5.25
N SER A 50 1.81 15.01 5.72
CA SER A 50 0.53 15.04 5.03
C SER A 50 -0.16 16.39 5.14
N MET A 51 -0.77 16.83 4.04
CA MET A 51 -1.76 17.91 4.03
C MET A 51 -3.16 17.33 3.84
N VAL A 52 -4.13 17.86 4.58
CA VAL A 52 -5.50 17.36 4.66
C VAL A 52 -6.47 18.52 4.47
N LEU A 53 -7.50 18.31 3.66
CA LEU A 53 -8.69 19.16 3.60
C LEU A 53 -9.89 18.36 4.11
N VAL A 54 -10.69 19.01 4.95
CA VAL A 54 -11.96 18.47 5.43
C VAL A 54 -13.06 19.44 5.02
N ALA A 55 -14.03 18.93 4.25
CA ALA A 55 -15.20 19.68 3.82
C ALA A 55 -16.18 19.91 4.98
N LEU A 56 -16.72 21.12 5.04
CA LEU A 56 -17.86 21.47 5.88
C LEU A 56 -19.04 21.83 4.97
N HIS A 57 -20.19 21.19 5.20
CA HIS A 57 -21.46 21.59 4.60
C HIS A 57 -22.27 22.32 5.65
N ASP A 58 -23.02 23.36 5.25
CA ASP A 58 -23.94 24.03 6.16
C ASP A 58 -25.19 23.19 6.37
N GLN A 59 -25.54 22.96 7.63
CA GLN A 59 -26.81 22.37 8.04
C GLN A 59 -27.30 23.17 9.25
N ASP A 60 -28.44 23.86 9.07
CA ASP A 60 -29.10 24.66 10.12
C ASP A 60 -28.19 25.73 10.77
N GLY A 61 -27.28 26.32 9.98
CA GLY A 61 -26.31 27.32 10.43
C GLY A 61 -25.10 26.72 11.16
N ARG A 62 -24.86 25.41 11.03
CA ARG A 62 -23.74 24.69 11.63
C ARG A 62 -22.97 23.91 10.58
N GLY A 63 -21.64 24.06 10.57
CA GLY A 63 -20.76 23.29 9.69
C GLY A 63 -20.71 21.81 10.10
N ARG A 64 -21.31 20.92 9.31
CA ARG A 64 -21.21 19.46 9.47
C ARG A 64 -20.06 18.92 8.60
N PHE A 65 -19.23 18.05 9.20
CA PHE A 65 -18.15 17.37 8.48
C PHE A 65 -18.68 16.47 7.35
N GLY A 66 -18.21 16.74 6.13
CA GLY A 66 -18.50 15.97 4.93
C GLY A 66 -17.28 15.20 4.43
N GLY A 67 -17.01 15.32 3.13
CA GLY A 67 -15.86 14.68 2.49
C GLY A 67 -14.51 15.06 3.11
N ARG A 68 -13.55 14.13 3.02
CA ARG A 68 -12.18 14.28 3.49
C ARG A 68 -11.23 13.94 2.35
N ALA A 69 -10.15 14.69 2.20
CA ALA A 69 -9.09 14.35 1.26
C ALA A 69 -7.73 14.64 1.89
N ARG A 70 -6.75 13.77 1.63
CA ARG A 70 -5.37 13.87 2.11
C ARG A 70 -4.42 13.66 0.94
N LEU A 71 -3.31 14.38 0.93
CA LEU A 71 -2.17 14.13 0.04
C LEU A 71 -0.88 14.26 0.86
N GLY A 72 0.18 13.54 0.48
CA GLY A 72 1.51 13.76 1.07
C GLY A 72 2.00 15.18 0.81
N ILE A 73 2.79 15.74 1.72
CA ILE A 73 3.49 17.01 1.50
C ILE A 73 4.65 16.75 0.53
N PRO A 74 4.70 17.38 -0.67
CA PRO A 74 5.83 17.18 -1.58
C PRO A 74 7.13 17.70 -0.98
N SER A 75 8.21 16.93 -1.10
CA SER A 75 9.54 17.30 -0.59
C SER A 75 10.11 18.57 -1.25
N SER A 76 9.74 18.81 -2.51
CA SER A 76 10.03 20.04 -3.25
C SER A 76 8.91 21.06 -3.05
N SER A 77 9.28 22.27 -2.60
CA SER A 77 8.35 23.40 -2.45
C SER A 77 7.88 23.99 -3.78
N GLY A 78 8.51 23.61 -4.91
CA GLY A 78 8.05 23.95 -6.25
C GLY A 78 6.73 23.28 -6.63
N ASP A 79 6.47 22.09 -6.09
CA ASP A 79 5.30 21.26 -6.44
C ASP A 79 4.07 21.55 -5.57
N TRP A 80 4.27 22.26 -4.44
CA TRP A 80 3.22 22.67 -3.50
C TRP A 80 2.01 23.36 -4.17
N PRO A 81 2.14 24.26 -5.17
CA PRO A 81 0.99 24.86 -5.84
C PRO A 81 0.20 23.87 -6.71
N SER A 82 0.86 22.83 -7.24
CA SER A 82 0.20 21.78 -8.04
C SER A 82 -0.55 20.82 -7.12
N ALA A 83 0.13 20.31 -6.08
CA ALA A 83 -0.44 19.38 -5.12
C ALA A 83 -1.60 20.02 -4.31
N ALA A 84 -1.49 21.29 -3.91
CA ALA A 84 -2.57 22.00 -3.23
C ALA A 84 -3.79 22.22 -4.15
N ARG A 85 -3.58 22.51 -5.44
CA ARG A 85 -4.66 22.61 -6.44
C ARG A 85 -5.35 21.26 -6.64
N GLN A 86 -4.58 20.19 -6.79
CA GLN A 86 -5.09 18.83 -6.96
C GLN A 86 -5.96 18.41 -5.77
N LEU A 87 -5.49 18.65 -4.54
CA LEU A 87 -6.21 18.31 -3.32
C LEU A 87 -7.51 19.10 -3.17
N ALA A 88 -7.48 20.42 -3.38
CA ALA A 88 -8.67 21.28 -3.32
C ALA A 88 -9.70 20.91 -4.39
N HIS A 89 -9.28 20.81 -5.65
CA HIS A 89 -10.18 20.50 -6.76
C HIS A 89 -10.75 19.08 -6.65
N GLY A 90 -9.94 18.09 -6.29
CA GLY A 90 -10.39 16.70 -6.10
C GLY A 90 -11.48 16.58 -5.02
N LEU A 91 -11.32 17.26 -3.88
CA LEU A 91 -12.31 17.22 -2.81
C LEU A 91 -13.60 17.99 -3.16
N ILE A 92 -13.49 19.16 -3.80
CA ILE A 92 -14.67 19.98 -4.16
C ILE A 92 -15.47 19.28 -5.26
N THR A 93 -14.85 18.99 -6.42
CA THR A 93 -15.48 18.29 -7.54
C THR A 93 -16.02 16.91 -7.13
N GLY A 94 -15.29 16.18 -6.27
CA GLY A 94 -15.74 14.90 -5.74
C GLY A 94 -16.96 15.01 -4.81
N SER A 95 -17.11 16.11 -4.08
CA SER A 95 -18.26 16.34 -3.18
C SER A 95 -19.48 16.85 -3.95
N GLU A 96 -19.28 17.71 -4.94
CA GLU A 96 -20.33 18.13 -5.89
C GLU A 96 -20.94 16.91 -6.60
N ARG A 97 -20.12 15.98 -7.10
CA ARG A 97 -20.58 14.70 -7.68
C ARG A 97 -21.37 13.80 -6.71
N ARG A 98 -21.20 13.99 -5.39
CA ARG A 98 -21.93 13.26 -4.33
C ARG A 98 -23.12 14.04 -3.79
N GLY A 99 -23.50 15.16 -4.43
CA GLY A 99 -24.78 15.85 -4.23
C GLY A 99 -24.66 17.32 -3.81
N ALA A 100 -23.55 17.76 -3.21
CA ALA A 100 -23.42 19.13 -2.72
C ALA A 100 -21.98 19.65 -2.71
N LYS A 101 -21.80 20.90 -3.15
CA LYS A 101 -20.57 21.65 -2.93
C LYS A 101 -20.34 21.86 -1.42
N PRO A 102 -19.09 21.75 -0.92
CA PRO A 102 -18.78 22.19 0.45
C PRO A 102 -19.04 23.69 0.60
N ALA A 103 -19.63 24.10 1.72
CA ALA A 103 -19.81 25.52 2.02
C ALA A 103 -18.50 26.16 2.51
N GLN A 104 -17.70 25.41 3.27
CA GLN A 104 -16.47 25.86 3.91
C GLN A 104 -15.47 24.68 4.01
N MET A 105 -14.23 24.95 4.40
CA MET A 105 -13.22 23.92 4.67
C MET A 105 -12.39 24.20 5.92
N VAL A 106 -11.87 23.12 6.51
CA VAL A 106 -10.73 23.15 7.45
C VAL A 106 -9.52 22.53 6.76
N ALA A 107 -8.37 23.18 6.86
CA ALA A 107 -7.09 22.70 6.32
C ALA A 107 -6.12 22.32 7.44
N PHE A 108 -5.36 21.25 7.22
CA PHE A 108 -4.33 20.79 8.14
C PHE A 108 -3.04 20.51 7.36
N VAL A 109 -1.88 20.87 7.92
CA VAL A 109 -0.57 20.42 7.47
C VAL A 109 0.13 19.75 8.66
N CYS A 110 0.44 18.47 8.51
CA CYS A 110 0.89 17.59 9.59
C CYS A 110 2.27 17.05 9.24
N GLN A 111 3.29 17.40 10.01
CA GLN A 111 4.67 16.94 9.81
C GLN A 111 5.45 17.02 11.11
N GLU A 112 6.10 15.93 11.48
CA GLU A 112 7.04 15.94 12.61
C GLU A 112 8.38 16.57 12.21
N PRO A 113 9.10 17.20 13.15
CA PRO A 113 10.33 17.91 12.83
C PRO A 113 11.46 16.96 12.42
N GLY A 114 12.29 17.41 11.47
CA GLY A 114 13.55 16.73 11.16
C GLY A 114 14.57 16.77 12.33
N PRO A 115 15.67 16.00 12.27
CA PRO A 115 16.69 16.01 13.32
C PRO A 115 17.26 17.41 13.58
N GLY A 116 17.03 17.94 14.79
CA GLY A 116 17.43 19.29 15.18
C GLY A 116 16.49 20.42 14.72
N GLU A 117 15.40 20.11 14.02
CA GLU A 117 14.30 21.04 13.75
C GLU A 117 13.32 21.08 14.95
N SER A 118 12.59 22.17 15.10
CA SER A 118 11.48 22.32 16.06
C SER A 118 10.15 22.45 15.32
N GLY A 119 9.03 22.08 15.96
CA GLY A 119 7.70 22.23 15.35
C GLY A 119 7.37 23.68 14.95
N ARG A 120 7.98 24.68 15.61
CA ARG A 120 7.91 26.10 15.23
C ARG A 120 8.64 26.41 13.91
N GLN A 121 9.75 25.74 13.62
CA GLN A 121 10.43 25.82 12.32
C GLN A 121 9.62 25.10 11.23
N VAL A 122 9.07 23.92 11.51
CA VAL A 122 8.13 23.21 10.61
C VAL A 122 6.94 24.11 10.26
N MET A 123 6.29 24.71 11.25
CA MET A 123 5.16 25.63 11.07
C MET A 123 5.54 26.82 10.18
N ARG A 124 6.69 27.46 10.42
CA ARG A 124 7.18 28.55 9.55
C ARG A 124 7.47 28.08 8.12
N ARG A 125 8.05 26.90 7.96
CA ARG A 125 8.38 26.28 6.68
C ARG A 125 7.14 25.89 5.86
N LEU A 126 6.07 25.43 6.52
CA LEU A 126 4.81 25.01 5.88
C LEU A 126 3.77 26.15 5.71
N ALA A 127 4.00 27.34 6.28
CA ALA A 127 3.09 28.48 6.12
C ALA A 127 2.76 28.83 4.65
N PRO A 128 3.71 28.77 3.67
CA PRO A 128 3.38 28.98 2.26
C PRO A 128 2.44 27.91 1.68
N LEU A 129 2.54 26.65 2.13
CA LEU A 129 1.66 25.56 1.71
C LEU A 129 0.23 25.76 2.25
N ALA A 130 0.10 26.07 3.54
CA ALA A 130 -1.19 26.38 4.15
C ALA A 130 -1.88 27.56 3.44
N GLN A 131 -1.13 28.62 3.10
CA GLN A 131 -1.69 29.73 2.32
C GLN A 131 -2.01 29.36 0.87
N LYS A 132 -1.32 28.40 0.23
CA LYS A 132 -1.72 27.86 -1.08
C LYS A 132 -3.04 27.10 -0.98
N LEU A 133 -3.20 26.20 -0.01
CA LEU A 133 -4.47 25.48 0.24
C LEU A 133 -5.63 26.47 0.40
N ARG A 134 -5.48 27.49 1.26
CA ARG A 134 -6.45 28.58 1.45
C ARG A 134 -6.79 29.30 0.12
N THR A 135 -5.78 29.56 -0.71
CA THR A 135 -5.94 30.28 -1.99
C THR A 135 -6.62 29.43 -3.07
N GLU A 136 -6.25 28.15 -3.23
CA GLU A 136 -6.84 27.28 -4.26
C GLU A 136 -8.30 26.91 -3.92
N CYS A 137 -8.65 26.72 -2.64
CA CYS A 137 -10.05 26.52 -2.23
C CYS A 137 -10.88 27.81 -2.41
N GLY A 138 -10.32 28.97 -2.05
CA GLY A 138 -10.97 30.27 -2.24
C GLY A 138 -11.24 30.63 -3.72
N ARG A 139 -10.39 30.17 -4.65
CA ARG A 139 -10.62 30.28 -6.12
C ARG A 139 -11.78 29.41 -6.63
N LEU A 140 -12.26 28.48 -5.81
CA LEU A 140 -13.40 27.61 -6.11
C LEU A 140 -14.61 27.98 -5.23
N ASP A 141 -14.63 29.19 -4.65
CA ASP A 141 -15.67 29.73 -3.75
C ASP A 141 -15.93 28.88 -2.50
N VAL A 142 -14.91 28.13 -2.03
CA VAL A 142 -14.98 27.37 -0.77
C VAL A 142 -13.92 27.93 0.20
N PRO A 143 -14.30 28.87 1.09
CA PRO A 143 -13.35 29.47 2.02
C PRO A 143 -12.85 28.48 3.07
N VAL A 144 -11.54 28.47 3.30
CA VAL A 144 -10.91 27.76 4.42
C VAL A 144 -11.01 28.63 5.67
N ILE A 145 -11.88 28.25 6.61
CA ILE A 145 -12.15 29.02 7.83
C ILE A 145 -11.05 28.88 8.88
N GLU A 146 -10.40 27.71 8.93
CA GLU A 146 -9.29 27.42 9.83
C GLU A 146 -8.26 26.58 9.06
N ALA A 147 -6.98 26.87 9.28
CA ALA A 147 -5.84 26.25 8.62
C ALA A 147 -4.73 26.09 9.65
N MET A 148 -4.38 24.85 9.99
CA MET A 148 -3.49 24.56 11.12
C MET A 148 -2.25 23.78 10.73
N CYS A 149 -1.15 24.06 11.42
CA CYS A 149 0.01 23.18 11.47
C CYS A 149 -0.11 22.25 12.68
N ILE A 150 0.20 20.97 12.51
CA ILE A 150 0.37 19.99 13.59
C ILE A 150 1.80 19.43 13.50
N SER A 151 2.56 19.51 14.59
CA SER A 151 3.97 19.10 14.67
C SER A 151 4.44 19.00 16.13
N ALA A 152 5.29 18.03 16.46
CA ALA A 152 5.91 17.86 17.78
C ALA A 152 4.90 17.77 18.95
N GLY A 153 3.75 17.14 18.72
CA GLY A 153 2.65 17.05 19.69
C GLY A 153 1.91 18.38 19.95
N ARG A 154 2.06 19.36 19.05
CA ARG A 154 1.51 20.72 19.19
C ARG A 154 0.78 21.17 17.93
N PHE A 155 -0.04 22.21 18.08
CA PHE A 155 -0.74 22.86 16.97
C PHE A 155 -0.59 24.39 16.97
N TRP A 156 -0.69 24.96 15.77
CA TRP A 156 -0.72 26.40 15.48
C TRP A 156 -1.83 26.69 14.46
N SER A 157 -2.54 27.81 14.61
CA SER A 157 -3.46 28.32 13.57
C SER A 157 -2.74 29.36 12.71
N TYR A 158 -2.86 29.24 11.38
CA TYR A 158 -2.48 30.26 10.41
C TYR A 158 -3.62 31.27 10.14
N CYS A 159 -4.79 31.08 10.75
CA CYS A 159 -5.97 31.93 10.57
C CYS A 159 -6.21 32.89 11.74
N CYS A 160 -5.52 32.72 12.87
CA CYS A 160 -5.68 33.57 14.05
C CYS A 160 -5.37 35.04 13.72
N PRO A 161 -6.34 35.96 13.81
CA PRO A 161 -6.16 37.37 13.42
C PRO A 161 -5.56 38.23 14.54
N THR A 162 -5.36 37.66 15.73
CA THR A 162 -4.97 38.40 16.95
C THR A 162 -3.48 38.18 17.23
N GLU A 163 -2.68 39.22 17.05
CA GLU A 163 -1.27 39.21 17.43
C GLU A 163 -1.09 38.81 18.90
N GLY A 164 -0.13 37.92 19.18
CA GLY A 164 0.14 37.39 20.52
C GLY A 164 -0.86 36.34 21.07
N CYS A 165 -2.00 36.09 20.41
CA CYS A 165 -2.99 35.11 20.90
C CYS A 165 -2.53 33.64 20.77
N CYS A 166 -1.75 33.33 19.73
CA CYS A 166 -1.09 32.04 19.59
C CYS A 166 0.32 32.10 20.17
N PRO A 167 0.68 31.26 21.17
CA PRO A 167 2.06 31.10 21.62
C PRO A 167 2.97 30.71 20.45
N GLU A 168 4.14 31.33 20.34
CA GLU A 168 5.05 31.09 19.21
C GLU A 168 5.46 29.62 19.08
N ASP A 169 5.67 28.95 20.22
CA ASP A 169 6.07 27.54 20.30
C ASP A 169 4.86 26.58 20.27
N GLY A 170 3.68 27.06 19.88
CA GLY A 170 2.48 26.28 19.66
C GLY A 170 1.73 25.91 20.94
N ARG A 171 0.44 25.60 20.79
CA ARG A 171 -0.38 25.06 21.88
C ARG A 171 -0.21 23.54 21.92
N PRO A 172 -0.06 22.90 23.09
CA PRO A 172 -0.03 21.44 23.18
C PRO A 172 -1.36 20.85 22.72
N MET A 173 -1.30 19.68 22.06
CA MET A 173 -2.50 18.86 21.87
C MET A 173 -2.91 18.17 23.18
N GLY A 174 -4.09 17.55 23.19
CA GLY A 174 -4.52 16.71 24.31
C GLY A 174 -3.63 15.46 24.45
N LEU A 175 -3.79 14.74 25.57
CA LEU A 175 -3.26 13.39 25.65
C LEU A 175 -4.03 12.50 24.65
N PRO A 176 -3.35 11.76 23.75
CA PRO A 176 -4.03 10.92 22.78
C PRO A 176 -5.00 9.94 23.46
N GLY A 177 -6.27 9.98 23.06
CA GLY A 177 -7.32 9.15 23.62
C GLY A 177 -8.20 9.81 24.68
N THR A 178 -7.88 11.01 25.20
CA THR A 178 -8.60 11.61 26.34
C THR A 178 -9.69 12.64 25.99
N SER A 179 -10.05 12.81 24.72
CA SER A 179 -11.06 13.78 24.29
C SER A 179 -12.45 13.17 24.12
N VAL A 180 -13.48 14.02 24.04
CA VAL A 180 -14.88 13.59 23.81
C VAL A 180 -15.02 12.83 22.49
N LEU A 181 -14.32 13.27 21.42
CA LEU A 181 -14.33 12.54 20.16
C LEU A 181 -13.56 11.22 20.24
N ALA A 182 -12.48 11.16 21.01
CA ALA A 182 -11.76 9.91 21.25
C ALA A 182 -12.63 8.86 21.96
N ALA A 183 -13.33 9.27 23.03
CA ALA A 183 -14.24 8.40 23.77
C ALA A 183 -15.40 7.91 22.89
N ALA A 184 -15.99 8.79 22.08
CA ALA A 184 -17.07 8.41 21.17
C ALA A 184 -16.61 7.57 19.97
N ALA A 185 -15.40 7.81 19.45
CA ALA A 185 -14.79 6.98 18.43
C ALA A 185 -14.55 5.56 18.96
N ALA A 186 -14.02 5.42 20.18
CA ALA A 186 -13.87 4.13 20.84
C ALA A 186 -15.22 3.43 21.08
N TYR A 187 -16.25 4.16 21.51
CA TYR A 187 -17.63 3.64 21.63
C TYR A 187 -18.22 3.17 20.29
N ALA A 188 -17.91 3.88 19.20
CA ALA A 188 -18.29 3.51 17.83
C ALA A 188 -17.38 2.45 17.18
N GLY A 189 -16.43 1.85 17.92
CA GLY A 189 -15.49 0.85 17.40
C GLY A 189 -14.40 1.39 16.47
N ILE A 190 -14.29 2.71 16.31
CA ILE A 190 -13.30 3.38 15.46
C ILE A 190 -11.93 3.34 16.16
N GLN A 191 -11.17 2.28 15.90
CA GLN A 191 -9.78 2.18 16.34
C GLN A 191 -8.89 3.08 15.48
N VAL A 192 -8.50 4.24 16.01
CA VAL A 192 -7.42 5.05 15.39
C VAL A 192 -6.14 4.23 15.39
N ARG A 193 -5.64 3.92 14.19
CA ARG A 193 -4.38 3.21 13.98
C ARG A 193 -3.18 4.05 14.45
N GLY A 194 -2.01 3.43 14.47
CA GLY A 194 -0.73 4.11 14.62
C GLY A 194 -0.47 5.17 13.53
N SER A 195 0.76 5.65 13.45
CA SER A 195 1.13 6.64 12.44
C SER A 195 1.26 6.00 11.04
N LEU A 196 1.11 6.83 10.00
CA LEU A 196 1.41 6.39 8.62
C LEU A 196 2.86 5.95 8.45
N LYS A 197 3.80 6.54 9.19
CA LYS A 197 5.21 6.14 9.18
C LYS A 197 5.40 4.77 9.84
N GLU A 198 4.72 4.50 10.95
CA GLU A 198 4.69 3.18 11.59
C GLU A 198 4.11 2.11 10.65
N LEU A 199 3.05 2.45 9.90
CA LEU A 199 2.43 1.57 8.90
C LEU A 199 3.38 1.29 7.71
N ARG A 200 3.96 2.33 7.12
CA ARG A 200 4.93 2.22 5.99
C ARG A 200 6.20 1.46 6.39
N ALA A 201 6.68 1.61 7.63
CA ALA A 201 7.85 0.87 8.13
C ALA A 201 7.66 -0.66 8.13
N ARG A 202 6.42 -1.15 8.02
CA ARG A 202 6.10 -2.58 7.88
C ARG A 202 6.27 -3.11 6.45
N LEU A 203 6.42 -2.20 5.48
CA LEU A 203 6.43 -2.46 4.04
C LEU A 203 7.71 -1.96 3.34
N LEU A 204 8.47 -1.07 3.97
CA LEU A 204 9.73 -0.54 3.44
C LEU A 204 10.84 -1.61 3.42
N PRO A 205 11.70 -1.65 2.38
CA PRO A 205 12.87 -2.52 2.33
C PRO A 205 13.81 -2.35 3.53
N TRP A 206 14.50 -3.43 3.91
CA TRP A 206 15.51 -3.37 4.98
C TRP A 206 16.72 -2.49 4.58
N GLU A 207 17.06 -1.52 5.43
CA GLU A 207 18.31 -0.75 5.37
C GLU A 207 19.41 -1.35 6.30
N THR A 208 19.24 -2.60 6.74
CA THR A 208 20.11 -3.26 7.72
C THR A 208 21.14 -4.18 7.06
N ALA A 209 22.12 -4.68 7.84
CA ALA A 209 23.12 -5.63 7.35
C ALA A 209 22.52 -6.93 6.74
N ALA A 210 21.28 -7.31 7.11
CA ALA A 210 20.58 -8.45 6.53
C ALA A 210 20.17 -8.23 5.05
N ALA A 211 20.13 -6.97 4.58
CA ALA A 211 19.85 -6.66 3.19
C ALA A 211 20.91 -7.25 2.24
N LEU A 212 22.19 -7.28 2.65
CA LEU A 212 23.27 -7.83 1.82
C LEU A 212 23.12 -9.35 1.61
N GLU A 213 22.66 -10.09 2.62
CA GLU A 213 22.37 -11.51 2.49
C GLU A 213 21.18 -11.76 1.55
N GLN A 214 20.14 -10.91 1.67
CA GLN A 214 18.97 -10.97 0.82
C GLN A 214 19.26 -10.60 -0.64
N GLU A 215 20.17 -9.65 -0.89
CA GLU A 215 20.66 -9.24 -2.21
C GLU A 215 21.44 -10.39 -2.89
N ILE A 216 22.36 -11.04 -2.15
CA ILE A 216 23.09 -12.24 -2.64
C ILE A 216 22.12 -13.38 -2.98
N ALA A 217 21.07 -13.58 -2.18
CA ALA A 217 20.04 -14.58 -2.45
C ALA A 217 19.19 -14.22 -3.69
N LEU A 218 18.88 -12.93 -3.90
CA LEU A 218 18.16 -12.43 -5.09
C LEU A 218 18.98 -12.60 -6.36
N ASP A 219 20.28 -12.29 -6.34
CA ASP A 219 21.19 -12.55 -7.47
C ASP A 219 21.26 -14.04 -7.81
N SER A 220 21.43 -14.89 -6.78
CA SER A 220 21.56 -16.34 -6.93
C SER A 220 20.28 -16.99 -7.46
N ALA A 221 19.12 -16.60 -6.93
CA ALA A 221 17.83 -17.05 -7.44
C ALA A 221 17.53 -16.44 -8.82
N GLY A 222 17.98 -15.22 -9.11
CA GLY A 222 17.83 -14.57 -10.41
C GLY A 222 18.43 -15.40 -11.55
N LEU A 223 19.66 -15.88 -11.35
CA LEU A 223 20.36 -16.76 -12.28
C LEU A 223 19.66 -18.12 -12.51
N ALA A 224 18.91 -18.62 -11.52
CA ALA A 224 18.23 -19.92 -11.59
C ALA A 224 16.78 -19.84 -12.10
N VAL A 225 16.06 -18.77 -11.74
CA VAL A 225 14.60 -18.64 -11.93
C VAL A 225 14.26 -17.82 -13.18
N VAL A 226 14.93 -16.69 -13.42
CA VAL A 226 14.58 -15.79 -14.55
C VAL A 226 14.69 -16.50 -15.92
N PRO A 227 15.73 -17.31 -16.22
CA PRO A 227 15.77 -18.07 -17.48
C PRO A 227 14.62 -19.05 -17.65
N ARG A 228 14.06 -19.59 -16.55
CA ARG A 228 12.91 -20.52 -16.58
C ARG A 228 11.57 -19.81 -16.74
N ILE A 229 11.44 -18.56 -16.26
CA ILE A 229 10.24 -17.73 -16.49
C ILE A 229 10.17 -17.27 -17.96
N LEU A 230 11.32 -17.00 -18.58
CA LEU A 230 11.41 -16.60 -19.99
C LEU A 230 11.18 -17.77 -20.97
N ASP A 231 11.37 -19.01 -20.51
CA ASP A 231 11.04 -20.24 -21.26
C ASP A 231 9.54 -20.56 -21.12
N ASP A 232 8.78 -20.45 -22.21
CA ASP A 232 7.32 -20.69 -22.23
C ASP A 232 6.93 -22.11 -21.77
N HIS A 233 7.81 -23.12 -21.92
CA HIS A 233 7.54 -24.48 -21.45
C HIS A 233 7.73 -24.61 -19.93
N ARG A 234 8.63 -23.81 -19.35
CA ARG A 234 9.04 -23.92 -17.94
C ARG A 234 8.45 -22.86 -17.02
N ARG A 235 7.86 -21.80 -17.58
CA ARG A 235 7.09 -20.79 -16.83
C ARG A 235 5.98 -21.44 -15.99
N ALA A 236 5.31 -22.46 -16.51
CA ALA A 236 4.29 -23.21 -15.78
C ALA A 236 4.88 -23.98 -14.58
N GLU A 237 6.04 -24.66 -14.76
CA GLU A 237 6.75 -25.32 -13.66
C GLU A 237 7.08 -24.33 -12.53
N VAL A 238 7.65 -23.17 -12.89
CA VAL A 238 8.04 -22.13 -11.93
C VAL A 238 6.82 -21.55 -11.22
N ALA A 239 5.68 -21.39 -11.90
CA ALA A 239 4.45 -20.90 -11.28
C ALA A 239 3.95 -21.85 -10.18
N GLU A 240 3.92 -23.18 -10.45
CA GLU A 240 3.56 -24.16 -9.42
C GLU A 240 4.60 -24.21 -8.28
N GLU A 241 5.90 -24.30 -8.59
CA GLU A 241 6.98 -24.31 -7.59
C GLU A 241 6.93 -23.09 -6.66
N THR A 242 6.62 -21.90 -7.21
CA THR A 242 6.48 -20.64 -6.45
C THR A 242 5.24 -20.68 -5.55
N LEU A 243 4.10 -21.15 -6.06
CA LEU A 243 2.85 -21.18 -5.30
C LEU A 243 2.88 -22.23 -4.20
N GLU A 244 3.41 -23.43 -4.45
CA GLU A 244 3.66 -24.41 -3.39
C GLU A 244 4.59 -23.87 -2.31
N LEU A 245 5.64 -23.12 -2.70
CA LEU A 245 6.54 -22.49 -1.73
C LEU A 245 5.82 -21.44 -0.90
N ALA A 246 4.97 -20.60 -1.53
CA ALA A 246 4.15 -19.63 -0.83
C ALA A 246 3.20 -20.31 0.16
N GLU A 247 2.51 -21.38 -0.23
CA GLU A 247 1.65 -22.17 0.67
C GLU A 247 2.42 -22.78 1.85
N ARG A 248 3.61 -23.34 1.62
CA ARG A 248 4.48 -23.86 2.69
C ARG A 248 4.87 -22.76 3.68
N VAL A 249 5.19 -21.56 3.20
CA VAL A 249 5.56 -20.42 4.06
C VAL A 249 4.33 -19.81 4.75
N MET A 250 3.19 -19.67 4.08
CA MET A 250 1.93 -19.22 4.70
C MET A 250 1.50 -20.15 5.83
N ARG A 251 1.61 -21.47 5.65
CA ARG A 251 1.33 -22.45 6.71
C ARG A 251 2.24 -22.28 7.92
N ARG A 252 3.56 -22.14 7.69
CA ARG A 252 4.56 -21.84 8.73
C ARG A 252 4.25 -20.53 9.47
N LEU A 253 3.76 -19.50 8.77
CA LEU A 253 3.30 -18.25 9.37
C LEU A 253 2.01 -18.47 10.18
N ALA A 254 1.02 -19.20 9.67
CA ALA A 254 -0.25 -19.48 10.33
C ALA A 254 -0.07 -20.22 11.66
N GLU A 255 0.81 -21.23 11.69
CA GLU A 255 1.15 -22.01 12.87
C GLU A 255 1.94 -21.21 13.94
N ALA A 256 2.56 -20.09 13.57
CA ALA A 256 3.46 -19.34 14.45
C ALA A 256 2.70 -18.49 15.51
N PRO A 257 2.95 -18.69 16.82
CA PRO A 257 2.18 -18.08 17.92
C PRO A 257 2.08 -16.55 17.90
N PHE A 258 0.92 -16.01 18.27
CA PHE A 258 0.66 -14.56 18.33
C PHE A 258 1.71 -13.80 19.16
N VAL A 259 2.18 -12.67 18.62
CA VAL A 259 3.08 -11.72 19.30
C VAL A 259 2.42 -10.34 19.29
N ALA A 260 2.41 -9.70 20.47
CA ALA A 260 1.86 -8.36 20.63
C ALA A 260 2.81 -7.28 20.07
N GLY A 261 2.24 -6.31 19.34
CA GLY A 261 2.96 -5.18 18.75
C GLY A 261 3.50 -5.48 17.35
N SER A 262 3.11 -4.65 16.37
CA SER A 262 3.34 -4.90 14.94
C SER A 262 4.81 -5.17 14.60
N ALA A 263 5.73 -4.32 15.02
CA ALA A 263 7.17 -4.48 14.74
C ALA A 263 7.77 -5.79 15.29
N ALA A 264 7.27 -6.30 16.42
CA ALA A 264 7.72 -7.56 17.00
C ALA A 264 7.11 -8.78 16.27
N ALA A 265 5.86 -8.65 15.81
CA ALA A 265 5.22 -9.65 14.95
C ALA A 265 5.89 -9.72 13.56
N ASP A 266 6.17 -8.55 12.95
CA ASP A 266 6.84 -8.41 11.66
C ASP A 266 8.29 -8.95 11.71
N LEU A 267 9.07 -8.63 12.76
CA LEU A 267 10.44 -9.16 12.93
C LEU A 267 10.47 -10.69 13.13
N ARG A 268 9.46 -11.25 13.81
CA ARG A 268 9.31 -12.72 13.95
C ARG A 268 8.91 -13.36 12.63
N ASP A 269 7.98 -12.76 11.89
CA ASP A 269 7.58 -13.23 10.56
C ASP A 269 8.76 -13.17 9.59
N ASP A 270 9.60 -12.14 9.70
CA ASP A 270 10.88 -12.06 9.00
C ASP A 270 11.85 -13.18 9.44
N GLY A 271 11.93 -13.50 10.73
CA GLY A 271 12.72 -14.64 11.23
C GLY A 271 12.21 -16.03 10.82
N LEU A 272 11.05 -16.14 10.16
CA LEU A 272 10.45 -17.41 9.71
C LEU A 272 10.63 -17.70 8.22
N ILE A 273 11.23 -16.79 7.43
CA ILE A 273 11.40 -16.93 5.97
C ILE A 273 12.87 -16.75 5.62
N THR A 274 13.49 -17.74 4.98
CA THR A 274 14.91 -17.62 4.60
C THR A 274 15.11 -16.64 3.44
N SER A 275 16.34 -16.14 3.31
CA SER A 275 16.75 -15.26 2.21
C SER A 275 16.52 -15.91 0.83
N GLU A 276 16.76 -17.22 0.72
CA GLU A 276 16.55 -18.04 -0.49
C GLU A 276 15.06 -18.26 -0.81
N GLU A 277 14.25 -18.60 0.20
CA GLU A 277 12.79 -18.77 0.04
C GLU A 277 12.16 -17.47 -0.45
N ALA A 278 12.50 -16.35 0.18
CA ALA A 278 11.97 -15.06 -0.19
C ALA A 278 12.47 -14.59 -1.57
N ALA A 279 13.74 -14.80 -1.91
CA ALA A 279 14.27 -14.47 -3.23
C ALA A 279 13.53 -15.22 -4.35
N THR A 280 13.30 -16.53 -4.16
CA THR A 280 12.54 -17.38 -5.08
C THR A 280 11.10 -16.85 -5.25
N LEU A 281 10.42 -16.50 -4.15
CA LEU A 281 9.07 -15.95 -4.19
C LEU A 281 9.00 -14.56 -4.85
N ILE A 282 9.92 -13.65 -4.54
CA ILE A 282 9.97 -12.30 -5.12
C ILE A 282 10.13 -12.37 -6.63
N LEU A 283 10.96 -13.28 -7.15
CA LEU A 283 11.18 -13.46 -8.59
C LEU A 283 10.01 -14.20 -9.27
N GLY A 284 9.48 -15.26 -8.65
CA GLY A 284 8.33 -16.01 -9.19
C GLY A 284 7.06 -15.15 -9.30
N LEU A 285 6.86 -14.20 -8.38
CA LEU A 285 5.76 -13.23 -8.40
C LEU A 285 5.88 -12.15 -9.51
N GLN A 286 6.98 -12.10 -10.25
CA GLN A 286 7.08 -11.24 -11.44
C GLN A 286 6.37 -11.86 -12.66
N ASP A 287 6.11 -13.17 -12.67
CA ASP A 287 5.14 -13.72 -13.63
C ASP A 287 3.72 -13.31 -13.25
N ARG A 288 2.97 -12.83 -14.25
CA ARG A 288 1.62 -12.33 -14.07
C ARG A 288 0.66 -13.45 -13.65
N THR A 289 0.83 -14.67 -14.17
CA THR A 289 -0.04 -15.82 -13.89
C THR A 289 0.15 -16.32 -12.47
N THR A 290 1.41 -16.43 -12.02
CA THR A 290 1.76 -16.74 -10.62
C THR A 290 1.15 -15.73 -9.67
N ARG A 291 1.31 -14.43 -9.95
CA ARG A 291 0.74 -13.34 -9.15
C ARG A 291 -0.79 -13.35 -9.14
N ASP A 292 -1.43 -13.52 -10.30
CA ASP A 292 -2.90 -13.50 -10.42
C ASP A 292 -3.54 -14.69 -9.67
N ARG A 293 -2.83 -15.82 -9.53
CA ARG A 293 -3.19 -16.93 -8.64
C ARG A 293 -2.91 -16.63 -7.16
N ALA A 294 -1.76 -16.02 -6.83
CA ALA A 294 -1.45 -15.59 -5.46
C ALA A 294 -2.43 -14.53 -4.92
N ALA A 295 -3.12 -13.80 -5.81
CA ALA A 295 -4.19 -12.87 -5.48
C ALA A 295 -5.52 -13.55 -5.05
N GLU A 296 -5.65 -14.88 -5.20
CA GLU A 296 -6.80 -15.66 -4.72
C GLU A 296 -6.80 -15.85 -3.19
N TRP A 297 -5.68 -15.62 -2.51
CA TRP A 297 -5.53 -15.72 -1.05
C TRP A 297 -5.92 -14.42 -0.31
N MET A 298 -7.05 -13.82 -0.70
CA MET A 298 -7.52 -12.51 -0.18
C MET A 298 -8.63 -12.57 0.86
N GLU A 299 -9.16 -13.75 1.14
CA GLU A 299 -10.30 -13.97 2.06
C GLU A 299 -10.18 -15.29 2.81
N GLY A 300 -11.07 -15.53 3.78
CA GLY A 300 -11.05 -16.73 4.62
C GLY A 300 -9.79 -16.82 5.51
N ASP A 301 -9.43 -18.05 5.86
CA ASP A 301 -8.29 -18.33 6.75
C ASP A 301 -6.92 -18.00 6.11
N ASP A 302 -6.84 -17.98 4.77
CA ASP A 302 -5.62 -17.69 4.01
C ASP A 302 -5.19 -16.21 4.09
N ALA A 303 -6.15 -15.29 4.25
CA ALA A 303 -5.90 -13.84 4.15
C ALA A 303 -4.90 -13.31 5.20
N GLY A 304 -4.99 -13.81 6.44
CA GLY A 304 -4.10 -13.42 7.53
C GLY A 304 -2.64 -13.81 7.29
N PRO A 305 -2.36 -15.11 7.01
CA PRO A 305 -1.05 -15.59 6.57
C PRO A 305 -0.53 -14.94 5.29
N ALA A 306 -1.37 -14.79 4.26
CA ALA A 306 -0.99 -14.17 2.98
C ALA A 306 -0.51 -12.72 3.18
N LEU A 307 -1.28 -11.90 3.90
CA LEU A 307 -0.90 -10.51 4.20
C LEU A 307 0.40 -10.41 5.03
N ARG A 308 0.72 -11.42 5.86
CA ARG A 308 2.00 -11.49 6.59
C ARG A 308 3.16 -11.83 5.64
N LEU A 309 2.97 -12.80 4.74
CA LEU A 309 3.93 -13.13 3.69
C LEU A 309 4.23 -11.92 2.79
N TRP A 310 3.20 -11.25 2.27
CA TRP A 310 3.36 -10.11 1.36
C TRP A 310 4.10 -8.93 1.97
N ARG A 311 3.84 -8.61 3.25
CA ARG A 311 4.66 -7.63 4.00
C ARG A 311 6.12 -8.07 4.12
N ALA A 312 6.37 -9.32 4.49
CA ALA A 312 7.72 -9.85 4.68
C ALA A 312 8.54 -9.95 3.38
N LEU A 313 7.90 -10.17 2.23
CA LEU A 313 8.54 -10.10 0.91
C LEU A 313 8.79 -8.65 0.47
N ALA A 314 7.86 -7.73 0.71
CA ALA A 314 8.05 -6.30 0.40
C ALA A 314 9.27 -5.71 1.14
N ARG A 315 9.43 -6.04 2.43
CA ARG A 315 10.62 -5.66 3.23
C ARG A 315 11.95 -6.24 2.71
N ARG A 316 11.91 -7.25 1.84
CA ARG A 316 13.08 -7.94 1.28
C ARG A 316 13.43 -7.55 -0.16
N CYS A 317 12.64 -6.69 -0.80
CA CYS A 317 12.95 -6.14 -2.12
C CYS A 317 14.00 -5.01 -1.98
N VAL A 318 15.24 -5.42 -1.68
CA VAL A 318 16.36 -4.54 -1.30
C VAL A 318 17.27 -4.20 -2.47
N GLY A 319 18.04 -3.12 -2.33
CA GLY A 319 19.10 -2.74 -3.28
C GLY A 319 18.55 -2.54 -4.71
N PRO A 320 19.19 -3.13 -5.74
CA PRO A 320 18.71 -3.08 -7.13
C PRO A 320 17.29 -3.63 -7.34
N TYR A 321 16.81 -4.50 -6.44
CA TYR A 321 15.53 -5.18 -6.58
C TYR A 321 14.32 -4.37 -6.05
N GLY A 322 14.49 -3.08 -5.74
CA GLY A 322 13.42 -2.21 -5.25
C GLY A 322 12.16 -2.18 -6.13
N GLU A 323 12.31 -2.19 -7.46
CA GLU A 323 11.18 -2.24 -8.41
C GLU A 323 10.35 -3.53 -8.26
N HIS A 324 10.98 -4.65 -7.88
CA HIS A 324 10.31 -5.95 -7.71
C HIS A 324 9.32 -5.93 -6.53
N ALA A 325 9.41 -4.93 -5.65
CA ALA A 325 8.46 -4.71 -4.55
C ALA A 325 7.03 -4.43 -5.04
N ALA A 326 6.84 -3.96 -6.28
CA ALA A 326 5.52 -3.64 -6.82
C ALA A 326 4.55 -4.83 -6.74
N ALA A 327 5.01 -6.06 -7.01
CA ALA A 327 4.18 -7.27 -6.90
C ALA A 327 3.72 -7.58 -5.45
N PRO A 328 4.60 -7.81 -4.45
CA PRO A 328 4.18 -8.08 -3.07
C PRO A 328 3.48 -6.88 -2.41
N LEU A 329 3.83 -5.63 -2.73
CA LEU A 329 3.10 -4.45 -2.23
C LEU A 329 1.67 -4.40 -2.78
N THR A 330 1.46 -4.74 -4.06
CA THR A 330 0.11 -4.83 -4.64
C THR A 330 -0.70 -5.93 -4.00
N LEU A 331 -0.11 -7.11 -3.76
CA LEU A 331 -0.77 -8.22 -3.09
C LEU A 331 -1.10 -7.89 -1.63
N ALA A 332 -0.18 -7.26 -0.88
CA ALA A 332 -0.45 -6.77 0.47
C ALA A 332 -1.63 -5.78 0.48
N GLY A 333 -1.66 -4.82 -0.44
CA GLY A 333 -2.75 -3.86 -0.58
C GLY A 333 -4.09 -4.50 -0.96
N TRP A 334 -4.08 -5.52 -1.84
CA TRP A 334 -5.27 -6.27 -2.24
C TRP A 334 -5.88 -7.07 -1.08
N VAL A 335 -5.06 -7.77 -0.30
CA VAL A 335 -5.53 -8.54 0.87
C VAL A 335 -5.96 -7.60 2.01
N ALA A 336 -5.26 -6.49 2.24
CA ALA A 336 -5.67 -5.47 3.21
C ALA A 336 -7.05 -4.88 2.84
N TRP A 337 -7.27 -4.50 1.59
CA TRP A 337 -8.56 -4.00 1.12
C TRP A 337 -9.66 -5.06 1.22
N SER A 338 -9.34 -6.31 0.85
CA SER A 338 -10.27 -7.44 0.94
C SER A 338 -10.65 -7.82 2.37
N THR A 339 -9.81 -7.49 3.37
CA THR A 339 -10.07 -7.70 4.80
C THR A 339 -10.59 -6.45 5.52
N GLY A 340 -10.79 -5.33 4.81
CA GLY A 340 -11.37 -4.10 5.33
C GLY A 340 -10.38 -3.09 5.92
N ASP A 341 -9.06 -3.33 5.85
CA ASP A 341 -8.07 -2.28 6.16
C ASP A 341 -7.83 -1.39 4.93
N ASP A 342 -8.82 -0.54 4.69
CA ASP A 342 -8.87 0.55 3.72
C ASP A 342 -7.62 1.47 3.75
N LEU A 343 -6.91 1.54 4.88
CA LEU A 343 -5.74 2.40 5.06
C LEU A 343 -4.47 1.72 4.56
N GLU A 344 -4.20 0.50 5.04
CA GLU A 344 -3.07 -0.31 4.60
C GLU A 344 -3.20 -0.66 3.11
N ALA A 345 -4.43 -0.84 2.62
CA ALA A 345 -4.74 -0.93 1.19
C ALA A 345 -4.16 0.25 0.38
N ARG A 346 -4.59 1.48 0.68
CA ARG A 346 -4.20 2.67 -0.09
C ARG A 346 -2.71 2.97 0.03
N GLU A 347 -2.13 2.79 1.21
CA GLU A 347 -0.70 3.05 1.44
C GLU A 347 0.20 1.99 0.79
N ALA A 348 -0.14 0.69 0.86
CA ALA A 348 0.62 -0.36 0.17
C ALA A 348 0.54 -0.22 -1.36
N LEU A 349 -0.65 0.11 -1.90
CA LEU A 349 -0.83 0.37 -3.33
C LEU A 349 -0.11 1.65 -3.79
N ALA A 350 -0.10 2.71 -2.98
CA ALA A 350 0.68 3.91 -3.27
C ALA A 350 2.21 3.65 -3.20
N MET A 351 2.66 2.76 -2.31
CA MET A 351 4.06 2.30 -2.29
C MET A 351 4.39 1.43 -3.50
N ALA A 352 3.48 0.55 -3.95
CA ALA A 352 3.67 -0.23 -5.18
C ALA A 352 3.88 0.67 -6.41
N LEU A 353 3.06 1.73 -6.53
CA LEU A 353 3.21 2.76 -7.57
C LEU A 353 4.44 3.67 -7.39
N GLY A 354 5.07 3.65 -6.21
CA GLY A 354 6.37 4.27 -5.96
C GLY A 354 7.55 3.39 -6.36
N ALA A 355 7.35 2.07 -6.45
CA ALA A 355 8.33 1.09 -6.92
C ALA A 355 8.27 0.90 -8.45
N ASP A 356 7.06 0.77 -9.01
CA ASP A 356 6.80 0.82 -10.46
C ASP A 356 5.54 1.65 -10.75
N PRO A 357 5.68 2.88 -11.28
CA PRO A 357 4.55 3.75 -11.64
C PRO A 357 3.61 3.17 -12.71
N GLU A 358 4.08 2.24 -13.55
CA GLU A 358 3.31 1.63 -14.64
C GLU A 358 2.70 0.27 -14.24
N TYR A 359 2.87 -0.18 -12.99
CA TYR A 359 2.37 -1.46 -12.51
C TYR A 359 0.82 -1.53 -12.54
N LEU A 360 0.29 -2.02 -13.66
CA LEU A 360 -1.13 -1.91 -14.03
C LEU A 360 -2.10 -2.41 -12.93
N PHE A 361 -1.74 -3.48 -12.22
CA PHE A 361 -2.59 -4.03 -11.16
C PHE A 361 -2.65 -3.10 -9.93
N ALA A 362 -1.54 -2.48 -9.55
CA ALA A 362 -1.52 -1.45 -8.52
C ALA A 362 -2.34 -0.23 -8.97
N ARG A 363 -2.17 0.21 -10.24
CA ARG A 363 -2.90 1.36 -10.79
C ARG A 363 -4.42 1.16 -10.71
N LEU A 364 -4.91 0.00 -11.13
CA LEU A 364 -6.33 -0.33 -11.14
C LEU A 364 -6.91 -0.46 -9.72
N LEU A 365 -6.24 -1.18 -8.81
CA LEU A 365 -6.67 -1.32 -7.42
C LEU A 365 -6.61 0.02 -6.67
N HIS A 366 -5.57 0.82 -6.88
CA HIS A 366 -5.43 2.15 -6.26
C HIS A 366 -6.54 3.09 -6.75
N GLN A 367 -6.91 3.06 -8.04
CA GLN A 367 -8.05 3.82 -8.54
C GLN A 367 -9.36 3.34 -7.90
N ALA A 368 -9.65 2.04 -7.93
CA ALA A 368 -10.89 1.47 -7.39
C ALA A 368 -11.08 1.77 -5.89
N CYS A 369 -10.01 1.65 -5.11
CA CYS A 369 -10.01 1.94 -3.68
C CYS A 369 -10.15 3.45 -3.38
N ASN A 370 -9.70 4.35 -4.26
CA ASN A 370 -9.89 5.80 -4.10
C ASN A 370 -11.25 6.30 -4.63
N GLU A 371 -11.85 5.61 -5.60
CA GLU A 371 -13.21 5.89 -6.09
C GLU A 371 -14.30 5.35 -5.15
N GLY A 372 -13.95 4.43 -4.25
CA GLY A 372 -14.87 3.85 -3.26
C GLY A 372 -15.72 2.70 -3.81
N LEU A 373 -15.16 1.93 -4.74
CA LEU A 373 -15.80 0.71 -5.25
C LEU A 373 -15.82 -0.40 -4.19
N ASP A 374 -16.74 -1.36 -4.32
CA ASP A 374 -16.79 -2.54 -3.45
C ASP A 374 -15.79 -3.62 -3.95
N PRO A 375 -14.79 -4.04 -3.14
CA PRO A 375 -13.84 -5.09 -3.53
C PRO A 375 -14.52 -6.43 -3.86
N GLU A 376 -15.73 -6.71 -3.37
CA GLU A 376 -16.47 -7.94 -3.68
C GLU A 376 -16.75 -8.10 -5.18
N SER A 377 -16.84 -7.01 -5.93
CA SER A 377 -16.95 -7.05 -7.39
C SER A 377 -15.72 -7.69 -8.05
N ILE A 378 -14.53 -7.45 -7.49
CA ILE A 378 -13.26 -8.01 -7.97
C ILE A 378 -13.05 -9.42 -7.39
N ARG A 379 -13.39 -9.66 -6.11
CA ARG A 379 -13.35 -11.02 -5.52
C ARG A 379 -14.17 -12.02 -6.33
N ARG A 380 -15.38 -11.63 -6.76
CA ARG A 380 -16.24 -12.45 -7.63
C ARG A 380 -15.58 -12.84 -8.95
N CYS A 381 -14.77 -11.94 -9.54
CA CYS A 381 -14.03 -12.22 -10.77
C CYS A 381 -12.95 -13.30 -10.52
N LEU A 382 -12.10 -13.10 -9.50
CA LEU A 382 -11.03 -14.04 -9.14
C LEU A 382 -11.57 -15.42 -8.73
N ARG A 383 -12.67 -15.49 -7.95
CA ARG A 383 -13.36 -16.76 -7.64
C ARG A 383 -13.88 -17.44 -8.91
N GLY A 384 -14.40 -16.68 -9.87
CA GLY A 384 -14.85 -17.19 -11.17
C GLY A 384 -13.71 -17.84 -11.97
N GLU A 385 -12.57 -17.14 -12.07
CA GLU A 385 -11.37 -17.69 -12.71
C GLU A 385 -10.85 -18.95 -12.01
N ARG A 386 -10.77 -18.95 -10.66
CA ARG A 386 -10.35 -20.12 -9.86
C ARG A 386 -11.22 -21.34 -10.17
N VAL A 387 -12.54 -21.17 -10.17
CA VAL A 387 -13.50 -22.24 -10.49
C VAL A 387 -13.36 -22.71 -11.95
N GLN A 388 -13.08 -21.80 -12.89
CA GLN A 388 -12.85 -22.17 -14.29
C GLN A 388 -11.53 -22.94 -14.48
N ARG A 389 -10.45 -22.53 -13.80
CA ARG A 389 -9.14 -23.23 -13.77
C ARG A 389 -9.29 -24.64 -13.20
N VAL A 390 -9.89 -24.79 -12.01
CA VAL A 390 -10.10 -26.09 -11.36
C VAL A 390 -10.97 -27.03 -12.21
N ARG A 391 -11.95 -26.50 -12.96
CA ARG A 391 -12.74 -27.29 -13.92
C ARG A 391 -11.96 -27.71 -15.16
N ALA A 392 -11.10 -26.83 -15.69
CA ALA A 392 -10.21 -27.15 -16.81
C ALA A 392 -9.08 -28.14 -16.43
N GLN A 393 -8.73 -28.19 -15.15
CA GLN A 393 -7.83 -29.18 -14.53
C GLN A 393 -8.58 -30.42 -13.99
N GLY A 394 -9.85 -30.61 -14.37
CA GLY A 394 -10.62 -31.82 -14.09
C GLY A 394 -9.96 -33.08 -14.69
N PRO A 395 -10.27 -34.27 -14.16
CA PRO A 395 -9.46 -35.47 -14.39
C PRO A 395 -9.31 -35.82 -15.87
N THR A 396 -8.07 -35.93 -16.33
CA THR A 396 -7.73 -36.53 -17.62
C THR A 396 -8.26 -37.96 -17.66
N ALA A 397 -9.23 -38.23 -18.53
CA ALA A 397 -9.88 -39.53 -18.65
C ALA A 397 -8.90 -40.59 -19.19
N ASN A 398 -8.18 -41.26 -18.28
CA ASN A 398 -7.25 -42.34 -18.62
C ASN A 398 -7.33 -43.55 -17.64
N ASP A 399 -7.93 -43.37 -16.46
CA ASP A 399 -8.22 -44.46 -15.49
C ASP A 399 -9.59 -45.12 -15.78
N ALA A 400 -9.83 -45.51 -17.04
CA ALA A 400 -11.15 -45.98 -17.49
C ALA A 400 -11.14 -47.10 -18.54
N ASP A 401 -10.14 -47.98 -18.56
CA ASP A 401 -10.31 -49.32 -19.17
C ASP A 401 -9.49 -50.43 -18.51
N THR A 402 -10.04 -51.03 -17.43
CA THR A 402 -9.65 -52.39 -16.97
C THR A 402 -10.82 -53.09 -16.27
N ALA A 403 -11.97 -53.20 -16.93
CA ALA A 403 -13.15 -53.88 -16.36
C ALA A 403 -14.05 -54.51 -17.44
N ALA A 404 -13.60 -55.62 -18.05
CA ALA A 404 -14.45 -56.41 -18.95
C ALA A 404 -15.61 -57.09 -18.17
N PRO A 405 -16.86 -57.07 -18.67
CA PRO A 405 -18.02 -57.57 -17.93
C PRO A 405 -18.17 -59.09 -18.01
N SER A 406 -18.20 -59.74 -16.84
CA SER A 406 -18.53 -61.18 -16.73
C SER A 406 -20.05 -61.39 -16.64
N ARG A 407 -20.62 -62.16 -17.57
CA ARG A 407 -21.99 -62.69 -17.46
C ARG A 407 -22.07 -63.78 -16.38
N PRO A 408 -23.24 -63.92 -15.74
CA PRO A 408 -23.78 -65.23 -15.43
C PRO A 408 -25.19 -65.44 -16.04
N ASP A 409 -25.55 -66.71 -16.25
CA ASP A 409 -26.85 -67.13 -16.78
C ASP A 409 -27.97 -67.15 -15.71
N GLY A 410 -29.23 -67.31 -16.15
CA GLY A 410 -30.36 -67.68 -15.29
C GLY A 410 -30.42 -69.19 -14.98
N PRO A 411 -31.58 -69.79 -14.60
CA PRO A 411 -32.96 -69.32 -14.85
C PRO A 411 -33.97 -69.55 -13.69
N GLU A 412 -35.28 -69.51 -14.03
CA GLU A 412 -36.48 -69.98 -13.29
C GLU A 412 -37.07 -69.08 -12.17
N GLY A 413 -38.41 -69.01 -12.06
CA GLY A 413 -39.01 -68.35 -10.87
C GLY A 413 -40.53 -68.04 -10.77
N GLY A 414 -41.34 -68.00 -11.83
CA GLY A 414 -42.83 -68.04 -11.74
C GLY A 414 -43.65 -66.73 -11.59
N ARG A 415 -44.80 -66.71 -12.30
CA ARG A 415 -46.20 -66.35 -11.91
C ARG A 415 -46.47 -65.17 -10.94
N MET A 416 -47.51 -64.34 -11.10
CA MET A 416 -48.54 -64.09 -12.15
C MET A 416 -49.35 -62.83 -11.74
N SER A 417 -50.44 -62.50 -12.47
CA SER A 417 -51.37 -61.34 -12.34
C SER A 417 -50.86 -59.99 -12.90
N ASP A 418 -51.48 -59.32 -13.89
CA ASP A 418 -52.89 -59.01 -14.26
C ASP A 418 -53.34 -57.69 -13.57
N LEU A 419 -53.86 -56.62 -14.23
CA LEU A 419 -54.31 -56.31 -15.61
C LEU A 419 -53.90 -54.86 -16.03
N GLU A 420 -53.67 -54.53 -17.31
CA GLU A 420 -54.53 -53.82 -18.31
C GLU A 420 -55.06 -52.41 -17.90
N GLU A 421 -55.30 -51.42 -18.79
CA GLU A 421 -55.41 -51.42 -20.28
C GLU A 421 -55.10 -50.03 -20.90
N ALA A 422 -54.87 -49.97 -22.24
CA ALA A 422 -54.90 -48.81 -23.17
C ALA A 422 -53.96 -47.59 -22.89
N GLY A 423 -53.48 -46.81 -23.87
CA GLY A 423 -53.78 -46.61 -25.30
C GLY A 423 -53.83 -45.08 -25.57
N ASP A 424 -53.28 -44.47 -26.61
CA ASP A 424 -52.93 -44.93 -27.98
C ASP A 424 -51.70 -44.19 -28.58
N ARG A 425 -51.32 -44.57 -29.81
CA ARG A 425 -50.20 -44.14 -30.68
C ARG A 425 -50.44 -42.75 -31.34
N GLY A 426 -49.53 -42.17 -32.14
CA GLY A 426 -48.23 -42.62 -32.68
C GLY A 426 -47.23 -41.46 -32.85
N GLU A 427 -45.93 -41.73 -33.07
CA GLU A 427 -45.26 -41.77 -34.40
C GLU A 427 -45.04 -40.34 -34.99
N LEU A 428 -43.81 -39.76 -35.04
CA LEU A 428 -42.60 -40.10 -35.84
C LEU A 428 -42.80 -39.86 -37.36
N PRO A 429 -41.76 -39.53 -38.20
CA PRO A 429 -40.28 -39.54 -38.02
C PRO A 429 -39.66 -38.12 -37.84
N ASP A 430 -38.36 -37.85 -37.61
CA ASP A 430 -37.02 -38.43 -37.89
C ASP A 430 -36.24 -37.68 -39.02
N ASP A 431 -34.90 -37.82 -39.04
CA ASP A 431 -33.87 -37.15 -39.88
C ASP A 431 -33.69 -35.62 -39.71
N GLY A 432 -32.47 -35.05 -39.68
CA GLY A 432 -31.13 -35.65 -39.68
C GLY A 432 -29.99 -34.65 -39.96
N MET A 433 -28.74 -35.15 -39.98
CA MET A 433 -27.52 -34.58 -40.59
C MET A 433 -26.70 -33.46 -39.86
N GLU A 434 -25.47 -33.80 -39.46
CA GLU A 434 -24.33 -32.88 -39.20
C GLU A 434 -23.52 -32.58 -40.50
N PRO A 435 -22.27 -32.08 -40.45
CA PRO A 435 -21.84 -30.71 -40.12
C PRO A 435 -21.17 -30.03 -41.34
N LEU A 436 -20.75 -28.76 -41.22
CA LEU A 436 -19.74 -28.21 -42.15
C LEU A 436 -18.98 -26.99 -41.57
N VAL A 437 -17.67 -26.96 -41.84
CA VAL A 437 -16.75 -25.88 -41.46
C VAL A 437 -16.39 -25.06 -42.69
N THR A 438 -16.50 -23.72 -42.61
CA THR A 438 -15.73 -22.80 -43.47
C THR A 438 -15.33 -21.54 -42.71
N ASP A 439 -14.06 -21.19 -42.84
CA ASP A 439 -13.42 -19.97 -42.33
C ASP A 439 -13.94 -18.69 -43.02
N ARG A 440 -14.16 -17.61 -42.25
CA ARG A 440 -13.98 -16.21 -42.66
C ARG A 440 -14.10 -15.21 -41.50
N THR A 441 -13.19 -14.25 -41.46
CA THR A 441 -13.16 -13.15 -40.49
C THR A 441 -14.00 -11.93 -40.93
N PRO A 442 -14.53 -11.15 -39.96
CA PRO A 442 -14.91 -9.77 -40.18
C PRO A 442 -14.09 -8.80 -39.29
N ASN A 443 -13.36 -7.88 -39.91
CA ASN A 443 -12.69 -6.77 -39.24
C ASN A 443 -13.03 -5.44 -39.92
N THR A 444 -13.81 -4.58 -39.26
CA THR A 444 -13.66 -3.11 -39.32
C THR A 444 -14.58 -2.42 -38.31
N GLY A 445 -14.06 -1.39 -37.61
CA GLY A 445 -14.85 -0.63 -36.62
C GLY A 445 -14.08 0.44 -35.85
N GLY A 446 -13.01 1.01 -36.43
CA GLY A 446 -12.08 1.88 -35.71
C GLY A 446 -12.60 3.30 -35.48
N PHE A 447 -12.56 3.77 -34.22
CA PHE A 447 -12.77 5.17 -33.88
C PHE A 447 -11.55 6.03 -34.26
N ARG A 448 -11.80 7.20 -34.86
CA ARG A 448 -10.76 8.12 -35.34
C ARG A 448 -10.26 9.04 -34.23
N THR A 449 -8.94 9.06 -34.00
CA THR A 449 -8.26 10.17 -33.33
C THR A 449 -8.05 11.33 -34.31
N LEU A 450 -8.25 12.57 -33.83
CA LEU A 450 -8.06 13.78 -34.62
C LEU A 450 -6.64 14.35 -34.43
N SER A 451 -5.67 13.80 -35.17
CA SER A 451 -4.35 14.42 -35.32
C SER A 451 -4.45 15.71 -36.15
N ARG A 452 -3.77 16.78 -35.71
CA ARG A 452 -3.79 18.10 -36.34
C ARG A 452 -2.41 18.43 -36.90
N GLU A 453 -2.30 18.47 -38.23
CA GLU A 453 -1.02 18.72 -38.93
C GLU A 453 -0.52 20.17 -38.77
N PRO A 454 0.82 20.36 -38.69
CA PRO A 454 1.46 21.64 -39.01
C PRO A 454 1.80 21.72 -40.50
N GLN A 455 1.45 22.82 -41.18
CA GLN A 455 1.78 23.02 -42.60
C GLN A 455 3.22 23.49 -42.81
N GLU A 456 3.83 23.05 -43.91
CA GLU A 456 5.16 23.47 -44.35
C GLU A 456 5.19 24.86 -45.00
N THR A 457 6.31 25.57 -44.89
CA THR A 457 6.68 26.64 -45.84
C THR A 457 8.14 26.54 -46.24
N SER A 458 8.42 26.61 -47.55
CA SER A 458 9.73 26.41 -48.18
C SER A 458 9.91 27.39 -49.35
N PRO A 459 11.09 27.47 -50.02
CA PRO A 459 12.45 27.51 -49.49
C PRO A 459 13.31 28.62 -50.15
N ARG A 460 14.55 28.91 -49.68
CA ARG A 460 15.55 29.63 -50.50
C ARG A 460 16.98 29.07 -50.43
N ARG A 461 17.57 28.94 -51.64
CA ARG A 461 18.98 28.63 -51.98
C ARG A 461 19.99 29.62 -51.33
N ARG A 462 21.31 29.38 -51.27
CA ARG A 462 22.23 28.78 -52.28
C ARG A 462 23.57 28.28 -51.69
N ARG A 463 24.45 27.71 -52.52
CA ARG A 463 25.71 26.98 -52.22
C ARG A 463 26.90 27.56 -53.02
N ARG A 464 28.14 27.57 -52.47
CA ARG A 464 29.52 27.81 -53.05
C ARG A 464 30.36 28.76 -52.13
N THR A 465 31.71 28.76 -51.99
CA THR A 465 32.85 27.86 -52.42
C THR A 465 34.09 28.02 -51.50
N ARG A 466 35.24 27.35 -51.79
CA ARG A 466 36.45 27.16 -50.94
C ARG A 466 37.76 27.66 -51.60
N ALA A 467 38.66 28.31 -50.83
CA ALA A 467 40.13 28.48 -51.00
C ALA A 467 40.71 29.19 -49.75
N GLY A 468 41.98 29.12 -49.31
CA GLY A 468 43.18 28.33 -49.70
C GLY A 468 44.39 28.65 -48.77
N GLU A 469 45.38 27.73 -48.65
CA GLU A 469 46.68 27.84 -47.90
C GLU A 469 47.84 28.32 -48.85
N PRO A 470 49.19 28.41 -48.54
CA PRO A 470 50.00 27.80 -47.43
C PRO A 470 51.37 28.43 -46.90
N ARG A 471 51.79 28.02 -45.67
CA ARG A 471 53.17 27.60 -45.21
C ARG A 471 54.42 28.59 -45.29
N PRO A 472 55.72 28.18 -45.06
CA PRO A 472 56.38 27.78 -43.76
C PRO A 472 57.88 28.21 -43.51
N VAL A 473 58.44 27.98 -42.29
CA VAL A 473 59.90 27.85 -41.93
C VAL A 473 59.98 26.99 -40.61
N VAL A 474 60.59 25.79 -40.43
CA VAL A 474 62.01 25.30 -40.40
C VAL A 474 62.80 25.77 -39.13
N ALA A 475 63.55 25.01 -38.29
CA ALA A 475 64.07 23.61 -38.16
C ALA A 475 64.15 23.19 -36.63
N ALA A 476 64.89 22.23 -36.01
CA ALA A 476 65.76 21.05 -36.30
C ALA A 476 65.94 20.15 -35.00
N PRO A 477 66.54 18.91 -35.02
CA PRO A 477 66.63 17.98 -33.86
C PRO A 477 68.03 17.39 -33.50
N ASP A 478 68.20 16.71 -32.33
CA ASP A 478 68.82 15.34 -32.23
C ASP A 478 68.70 14.58 -30.86
N ARG A 479 68.73 13.23 -30.95
CA ARG A 479 69.25 12.09 -30.11
C ARG A 479 69.18 11.89 -28.56
N THR A 480 69.08 10.58 -28.24
CA THR A 480 69.63 9.74 -27.12
C THR A 480 68.89 9.47 -25.79
N ARG A 481 68.67 8.16 -25.54
CA ARG A 481 68.63 7.40 -24.25
C ARG A 481 70.01 6.70 -24.05
N PRO A 482 70.30 5.88 -22.99
CA PRO A 482 69.58 5.57 -21.72
C PRO A 482 70.46 5.77 -20.45
N GLY A 483 69.96 5.41 -19.25
CA GLY A 483 70.84 5.11 -18.09
C GLY A 483 70.18 5.14 -16.69
N THR A 484 70.18 4.00 -16.00
CA THR A 484 70.01 3.87 -14.53
C THR A 484 71.26 3.20 -13.96
N PRO A 485 71.78 3.59 -12.77
CA PRO A 485 71.43 2.82 -11.56
C PRO A 485 71.45 3.60 -10.21
N ARG A 486 71.15 2.88 -9.13
CA ARG A 486 71.45 3.16 -7.70
C ARG A 486 72.99 3.03 -7.40
N PRO A 487 73.58 3.35 -6.22
CA PRO A 487 72.97 3.35 -4.86
C PRO A 487 73.45 4.40 -3.79
N ASP A 488 72.77 4.35 -2.63
CA ASP A 488 73.16 4.52 -1.20
C ASP A 488 74.07 5.63 -0.63
N GLY A 489 73.58 6.22 0.49
CA GLY A 489 74.37 6.76 1.64
C GLY A 489 74.66 8.29 1.66
N ALA A 490 74.79 8.98 2.81
CA ALA A 490 74.47 8.68 4.23
C ALA A 490 74.57 9.99 5.10
N HIS A 491 74.31 9.90 6.42
CA HIS A 491 74.58 10.91 7.49
C HIS A 491 73.58 12.11 7.59
N SER A 492 73.21 12.66 8.78
CA SER A 492 73.45 12.28 10.20
C SER A 492 72.38 12.90 11.15
N GLY A 493 72.28 12.42 12.40
CA GLY A 493 71.34 12.88 13.45
C GLY A 493 71.88 14.02 14.37
N PRO A 494 71.50 14.16 15.67
CA PRO A 494 71.00 13.11 16.57
C PRO A 494 69.88 13.45 17.61
N SER A 495 69.44 12.37 18.29
CA SER A 495 68.41 12.16 19.33
C SER A 495 68.44 12.96 20.64
N ARG A 496 67.27 13.00 21.35
CA ARG A 496 67.14 12.60 22.79
C ARG A 496 65.68 12.46 23.31
N LYS A 497 65.49 11.59 24.32
CA LYS A 497 64.34 11.50 25.29
C LYS A 497 64.95 11.55 26.72
N PRO A 498 64.30 12.14 27.76
CA PRO A 498 63.20 11.53 28.55
C PRO A 498 62.09 12.56 28.94
N GLY A 499 61.08 12.29 29.79
CA GLY A 499 60.56 11.03 30.38
C GLY A 499 60.14 11.14 31.87
N ARG A 500 59.07 10.41 32.26
CA ARG A 500 58.36 10.32 33.58
C ARG A 500 57.47 11.51 33.99
N GLY A 501 56.32 11.18 34.59
CA GLY A 501 55.37 12.08 35.29
C GLY A 501 54.09 11.34 35.72
N ARG A 502 53.83 11.26 37.03
CA ARG A 502 52.57 10.80 37.72
C ARG A 502 52.09 11.99 38.59
N PRO A 503 50.90 12.05 39.25
CA PRO A 503 50.09 11.00 39.92
C PRO A 503 48.76 10.69 39.16
N ASP A 504 47.89 9.72 39.47
CA ASP A 504 47.11 9.36 40.68
C ASP A 504 46.15 10.48 41.17
N GLY A 505 44.87 10.26 41.51
CA GLY A 505 43.94 9.11 41.36
C GLY A 505 42.54 9.66 40.98
N THR A 506 41.36 9.18 41.42
CA THR A 506 40.86 8.00 42.17
C THR A 506 39.30 8.05 42.08
N ALA A 507 38.46 7.04 42.35
CA ALA A 507 38.63 5.72 42.96
C ALA A 507 37.68 4.63 42.39
N LYS A 508 37.91 3.40 42.86
CA LYS A 508 37.12 2.14 42.82
C LYS A 508 35.58 2.37 42.85
N GLY A 509 34.71 1.53 42.26
CA GLY A 509 34.83 0.10 41.94
C GLY A 509 34.43 -0.79 43.15
N GLY A 510 33.59 -1.82 43.04
CA GLY A 510 32.86 -2.37 41.89
C GLY A 510 31.81 -3.41 42.35
N ALA A 511 31.04 -3.96 41.42
CA ALA A 511 29.83 -4.75 41.68
C ALA A 511 30.04 -6.15 42.31
N ARG A 512 28.98 -6.71 42.95
CA ARG A 512 28.44 -8.05 42.63
C ARG A 512 27.06 -8.38 43.27
N ARG A 513 26.16 -8.90 42.40
CA ARG A 513 25.03 -9.86 42.55
C ARG A 513 24.55 -10.31 43.95
N GLY A 514 23.23 -10.47 44.16
CA GLY A 514 22.70 -11.12 45.38
C GLY A 514 21.19 -11.43 45.54
N SER A 515 20.50 -12.03 44.56
CA SER A 515 19.30 -12.90 44.69
C SER A 515 18.35 -12.86 45.94
N ALA A 516 17.16 -12.29 45.75
CA ALA A 516 15.82 -12.87 46.07
C ALA A 516 15.25 -13.01 47.51
N ARG A 517 13.91 -13.18 47.53
CA ARG A 517 12.96 -13.62 48.58
C ARG A 517 12.25 -12.55 49.46
N ASN A 518 10.95 -12.43 49.19
CA ASN A 518 9.84 -12.16 50.13
C ASN A 518 9.87 -13.15 51.34
N PRO A 519 9.15 -12.94 52.47
CA PRO A 519 7.83 -12.28 52.56
C PRO A 519 7.54 -11.40 53.81
N GLY A 520 6.37 -10.76 53.82
CA GLY A 520 5.45 -10.85 54.96
C GLY A 520 4.88 -9.55 55.57
N ALA A 521 3.64 -9.69 56.08
CA ALA A 521 3.02 -8.91 57.16
C ALA A 521 2.73 -7.40 56.97
N ASP A 522 1.52 -7.14 56.45
CA ASP A 522 0.51 -6.26 57.07
C ASP A 522 0.33 -6.58 58.60
N PRO A 523 -0.32 -5.74 59.45
CA PRO A 523 -1.14 -4.57 59.10
C PRO A 523 -1.08 -3.33 60.03
N SER A 524 -1.94 -2.37 59.69
CA SER A 524 -2.80 -1.57 60.59
C SER A 524 -2.26 -0.37 61.40
N VAL A 525 -2.86 0.79 61.06
CA VAL A 525 -3.55 1.73 61.97
C VAL A 525 -2.80 2.28 63.19
N HIS A 526 -2.57 3.59 63.18
CA HIS A 526 -3.07 4.43 64.28
C HIS A 526 -3.49 5.83 63.82
N THR A 527 -4.62 6.31 64.35
CA THR A 527 -5.22 7.62 64.06
C THR A 527 -5.10 8.58 65.24
N THR A 528 -4.52 9.76 64.97
CA THR A 528 -4.53 11.02 65.76
C THR A 528 -4.08 12.11 64.76
N GLY A 529 -4.70 13.29 64.58
CA GLY A 529 -5.46 14.11 65.53
C GLY A 529 -4.49 14.86 66.46
N GLU A 530 -4.48 16.17 66.60
CA GLU A 530 -5.17 17.31 65.97
C GLU A 530 -4.32 18.57 66.30
N GLU A 531 -4.75 19.80 65.94
CA GLU A 531 -4.08 21.09 66.28
C GLU A 531 -2.62 21.27 65.77
N ARG A 532 -2.27 22.23 64.92
CA ARG A 532 -2.77 23.61 64.72
C ARG A 532 -2.57 24.10 63.28
#